data_AF-A0A974ZKR5-F1
#
_entry.id   AF-A0A974ZKR5-F1
#
_cell.length_a   1.000
_cell.length_b   1.000
_cell.length_c   1.000
_cell.angle_alpha   90.00
_cell.angle_beta   90.00
_cell.angle_gamma   90.00
#
_symmetry.space_group_name_H-M   'P 1'
#
loop_
_entity.id
_entity.type
_entity.pdbx_description
1 polymer ?
#
loop_
_entity_poly.entity_id
_entity_poly.type
_entity_poly.pdbx_seq_one_letter_code
_entity_poly.pdbx_strand_id
1 'polypeptide(L)'
;MSVLVKLGGTAASLGGVALSNKVLSATWKRITGNEPPESNSDPDERWRDIILWSLLTGLVGTIIKVSISRAQMKIEAKEGNKHGSQSEV
;
A
#
# COMPACT_ATOMS: atom_id res chain seq x y z
N MET A 1 -3.46 11.06 -21.34
CA MET A 1 -2.75 9.82 -20.95
C MET A 1 -3.47 8.64 -21.61
N SER A 2 -2.76 7.80 -22.39
CA SER A 2 -3.37 6.74 -23.20
C SER A 2 -3.99 5.63 -22.33
N VAL A 3 -5.02 4.96 -22.83
CA VAL A 3 -5.74 3.87 -22.13
C VAL A 3 -4.79 2.74 -21.72
N LEU A 4 -3.76 2.48 -22.51
CA LEU A 4 -2.71 1.50 -22.20
C LEU A 4 -1.93 1.83 -20.93
N VAL A 5 -1.61 3.11 -20.71
CA VAL A 5 -0.93 3.56 -19.48
C VAL A 5 -1.84 3.40 -18.26
N LYS A 6 -3.14 3.68 -18.40
CA LYS A 6 -4.13 3.44 -17.34
C LYS A 6 -4.25 1.95 -17.01
N LEU A 7 -4.37 1.09 -18.02
CA LEU A 7 -4.47 -0.36 -17.84
C LEU A 7 -3.20 -0.95 -17.23
N GLY A 8 -2.02 -0.51 -17.69
CA GLY A 8 -0.74 -0.90 -17.09
C GLY A 8 -0.63 -0.49 -15.63
N GLY A 9 -1.05 0.73 -15.29
CA GLY A 9 -1.10 1.21 -13.90
C GLY A 9 -2.05 0.39 -13.01
N THR A 10 -3.23 0.05 -13.51
CA THR A 10 -4.18 -0.81 -12.79
C THR A 10 -3.60 -2.21 -12.57
N ALA A 11 -3.05 -2.84 -13.61
CA ALA A 11 -2.46 -4.18 -13.52
C ALA A 11 -1.28 -4.21 -12.53
N ALA A 12 -0.40 -3.21 -12.58
CA ALA A 12 0.71 -3.06 -11.63
C ALA A 12 0.20 -2.89 -10.19
N SER A 13 -0.88 -2.12 -10.00
CA SER A 13 -1.49 -1.93 -8.67
C SER A 13 -2.04 -3.24 -8.12
N LEU A 14 -2.78 -4.01 -8.93
CA LEU A 14 -3.31 -5.32 -8.53
C LEU A 14 -2.18 -6.31 -8.21
N GLY A 15 -1.12 -6.34 -9.02
CA GLY A 15 0.06 -7.17 -8.76
C GLY A 15 0.78 -6.80 -7.47
N GLY A 16 0.91 -5.50 -7.20
CA GLY A 16 1.50 -4.99 -5.96
C GLY A 16 0.69 -5.38 -4.72
N VAL A 17 -0.64 -5.30 -4.80
CA VAL A 17 -1.53 -5.74 -3.71
C VAL A 17 -1.40 -7.24 -3.46
N ALA A 18 -1.44 -8.06 -4.52
CA ALA A 18 -1.30 -9.51 -4.39
C ALA A 18 0.04 -9.92 -3.77
N LEU A 19 1.14 -9.27 -4.16
CA LEU A 19 2.45 -9.51 -3.58
C LEU A 19 2.51 -9.07 -2.11
N SER A 20 1.95 -7.90 -1.80
CA SER A 20 1.91 -7.37 -0.43
C SER A 20 1.16 -8.30 0.50
N ASN A 21 -0.02 -8.79 0.09
CA ASN A 21 -0.80 -9.76 0.85
C ASN A 21 0.02 -11.03 1.09
N LYS A 22 0.64 -11.58 0.06
CA LYS A 22 1.47 -12.80 0.20
C LYS A 22 2.59 -12.64 1.22
N VAL A 23 3.28 -11.49 1.22
CA VAL A 23 4.33 -11.19 2.19
C VAL A 23 3.75 -11.05 3.59
N LEU A 24 2.70 -10.25 3.77
CA LEU A 24 2.05 -10.06 5.06
C LEU A 24 1.52 -11.37 5.65
N SER A 25 0.83 -12.18 4.86
CA SER A 25 0.31 -13.49 5.28
C SER A 25 1.42 -14.45 5.68
N ALA A 26 2.52 -14.49 4.90
CA ALA A 26 3.67 -15.33 5.23
C ALA A 26 4.37 -14.89 6.52
N THR A 27 4.54 -13.57 6.71
CA THR A 27 5.10 -13.01 7.94
C THR A 27 4.21 -13.33 9.14
N TRP A 28 2.89 -13.16 9.02
CA TRP A 28 1.95 -13.49 10.08
C TRP A 28 2.01 -14.96 10.46
N LYS A 29 1.90 -15.86 9.48
CA LYS A 29 1.98 -17.30 9.71
C LYS A 29 3.30 -17.72 10.34
N ARG A 30 4.40 -17.04 10.00
CA ARG A 30 5.70 -17.29 10.60
C ARG A 30 5.77 -16.90 12.08
N ILE A 31 5.10 -15.84 12.49
CA ILE A 31 5.14 -15.34 13.89
C ILE A 31 4.05 -15.95 14.77
N THR A 32 2.84 -16.16 14.25
CA THR A 32 1.69 -16.67 15.02
C THR A 32 1.48 -18.17 14.85
N GLY A 33 2.03 -18.78 13.79
CA GLY A 33 1.76 -20.17 13.41
C GLY A 33 0.43 -20.38 12.68
N ASN A 34 -0.45 -19.36 12.66
CA ASN A 34 -1.80 -19.44 12.12
C ASN A 34 -1.94 -18.62 10.84
N GLU A 35 -3.00 -18.89 10.08
CA GLU A 35 -3.33 -18.03 8.94
C GLU A 35 -3.79 -16.64 9.44
N PRO A 36 -3.55 -15.58 8.66
CA PRO A 36 -4.03 -14.26 9.03
C PRO A 36 -5.57 -14.24 9.09
N PRO A 37 -6.16 -13.46 10.01
CA PRO A 37 -7.61 -13.45 10.23
C PRO A 37 -8.47 -13.21 8.99
N GLU A 38 -8.01 -12.38 8.05
CA GLU A 38 -8.75 -12.11 6.81
C GLU A 38 -8.90 -13.32 5.87
N SER A 39 -8.07 -14.35 6.05
CA SER A 39 -8.08 -15.58 5.26
C SER A 39 -8.74 -16.75 6.01
N ASN A 40 -9.07 -16.55 7.28
CA ASN A 40 -9.68 -17.57 8.12
C ASN A 40 -11.20 -17.37 8.14
N SER A 41 -11.96 -18.47 8.02
CA SER A 41 -13.42 -18.47 8.07
C SER A 41 -13.96 -19.03 9.39
N ASP A 42 -13.09 -19.29 10.36
CA ASP A 42 -13.46 -19.81 11.66
C ASP A 42 -14.21 -18.76 12.51
N PRO A 43 -15.48 -18.99 12.88
CA PRO A 43 -16.24 -18.08 13.74
C PRO A 43 -15.66 -17.94 15.15
N ASP A 44 -14.83 -18.89 15.61
CA ASP A 44 -14.18 -18.87 16.93
C ASP A 44 -12.79 -18.20 16.89
N GLU A 45 -12.50 -17.45 15.83
CA GLU A 45 -11.24 -16.76 15.71
C GLU A 45 -10.99 -15.79 16.88
N ARG A 46 -9.76 -15.84 17.40
CA ARG A 46 -9.41 -15.09 18.61
C ARG A 46 -9.47 -13.60 18.31
N TRP A 47 -10.35 -12.88 19.02
CA TRP A 47 -10.48 -11.42 18.93
C TRP A 47 -9.16 -10.66 19.02
N ARG A 48 -8.20 -11.16 19.82
CA ARG A 48 -6.86 -10.57 19.93
C ARG A 48 -6.11 -10.58 18.59
N ASP A 49 -6.22 -11.67 17.85
CA ASP A 49 -5.53 -11.87 16.58
C ASP A 49 -6.18 -10.98 15.50
N ILE A 50 -7.50 -10.83 15.50
CA ILE A 50 -8.25 -9.89 14.65
C ILE A 50 -7.81 -8.43 14.89
N ILE A 51 -7.75 -8.02 16.16
CA ILE A 51 -7.34 -6.66 16.54
C ILE A 51 -5.89 -6.40 16.13
N LEU A 52 -4.97 -7.32 16.44
CA LEU A 52 -3.56 -7.20 16.08
C LEU A 52 -3.36 -7.15 14.56
N TRP A 53 -4.07 -8.01 13.82
CA TRP A 53 -4.04 -7.99 12.35
C TRP A 53 -4.53 -6.65 11.80
N SER A 54 -5.67 -6.16 12.28
CA SER A 54 -6.25 -4.89 11.84
C SER A 54 -5.35 -3.70 12.12
N LEU A 55 -4.69 -3.68 13.28
CA LEU A 55 -3.71 -2.65 13.63
C LEU A 55 -2.47 -2.72 12.72
N LEU A 56 -1.97 -3.92 12.47
CA LEU A 56 -0.81 -4.14 11.60
C LEU A 56 -1.09 -3.67 10.16
N THR A 57 -2.20 -4.12 9.56
CA THR A 57 -2.57 -3.75 8.19
C THR A 57 -2.90 -2.27 8.07
N GLY A 58 -3.62 -1.70 9.05
CA GLY A 58 -3.93 -0.27 9.12
C GLY A 58 -2.67 0.60 9.23
N LEU A 59 -1.69 0.18 10.03
CA LEU A 59 -0.39 0.86 10.15
C LEU A 59 0.37 0.86 8.83
N VAL A 60 0.50 -0.32 8.19
CA VAL A 60 1.19 -0.45 6.89
C VAL A 60 0.53 0.43 5.83
N GLY A 61 -0.80 0.41 5.73
CA GLY A 61 -1.55 1.25 4.79
C GLY A 61 -1.31 2.74 5.02
N THR A 62 -1.25 3.16 6.29
CA THR A 62 -0.97 4.57 6.65
C THR A 62 0.43 4.98 6.25
N ILE A 63 1.45 4.15 6.49
CA ILE A 63 2.84 4.42 6.09
C ILE A 63 2.94 4.58 4.57
N ILE A 64 2.31 3.68 3.81
CA ILE A 64 2.28 3.76 2.34
C ILE A 64 1.62 5.07 1.89
N LYS A 65 0.45 5.40 2.44
CA LYS A 65 -0.28 6.64 2.12
C LYS A 65 0.56 7.89 2.36
N VAL A 66 1.20 7.98 3.53
CA VAL A 66 2.05 9.13 3.88
C VAL A 66 3.27 9.20 2.97
N SER A 67 3.86 8.06 2.62
CA SER A 67 5.03 8.00 1.74
C SER A 67 4.72 8.47 0.33
N ILE A 68 3.60 8.03 -0.23
CA ILE A 68 3.11 8.47 -1.55
C ILE A 68 2.84 9.98 -1.51
N SER A 69 2.11 10.44 -0.51
CA SER A 69 1.76 11.85 -0.38
C SER A 69 3.03 12.72 -0.30
N ARG A 70 4.03 12.31 0.47
CA ARG A 70 5.33 13.00 0.53
C ARG A 70 6.10 12.95 -0.79
N ALA A 71 6.04 11.84 -1.53
CA ALA A 71 6.70 11.73 -2.83
C ALA A 71 6.06 12.67 -3.87
N GLN A 72 4.73 12.76 -3.88
CA GLN A 72 3.98 13.68 -4.75
C GLN A 72 4.37 15.13 -4.48
N MET A 73 4.39 15.56 -3.21
CA MET A 73 4.81 16.92 -2.84
C MET A 73 6.21 17.26 -3.35
N LYS A 74 7.15 16.31 -3.33
CA LYS A 74 8.51 16.51 -3.87
C LYS A 74 8.54 16.63 -5.39
N ILE A 75 7.69 15.87 -6.08
CA ILE A 75 7.56 15.94 -7.55
C ILE A 75 6.93 17.27 -7.93
N GLU A 76 5.83 17.66 -7.28
CA GLU A 76 5.14 18.93 -7.49
C GLU A 76 6.05 20.13 -7.19
N ALA A 77 6.82 20.10 -6.10
CA ALA A 77 7.80 21.15 -5.80
C ALA A 77 8.91 21.25 -6.87
N LYS A 78 9.33 20.10 -7.43
CA LYS A 78 10.35 20.05 -8.49
C LYS A 78 9.80 20.49 -9.85
N GLU A 79 8.54 20.22 -10.13
CA GLU A 79 7.85 20.67 -11.35
C GLU A 79 7.46 22.15 -11.29
N GLY A 80 6.97 22.64 -10.14
CA GLY A 80 6.69 24.06 -9.90
C GLY A 80 7.95 24.93 -10.04
N ASN A 81 9.10 24.46 -9.57
CA ASN A 81 10.38 25.15 -9.76
C ASN A 81 10.85 25.17 -11.24
N LYS A 82 10.53 24.13 -12.02
CA LYS A 82 10.84 24.09 -13.46
C LYS A 82 9.94 25.01 -14.29
N HIS A 83 8.67 25.17 -13.91
CA HIS A 83 7.75 26.07 -14.60
C HIS A 83 8.02 27.55 -14.27
N GLY A 84 8.36 27.87 -13.00
CA GLY A 84 8.71 29.24 -12.61
C GLY A 84 10.00 29.77 -13.27
N SER A 85 10.98 28.88 -13.53
CA SER A 85 12.22 29.25 -14.24
C SER A 85 12.02 29.45 -15.75
N GLN A 86 10.89 29.02 -16.33
CA GLN A 86 10.62 29.14 -17.77
C GLN A 86 9.76 30.37 -18.11
N SER A 87 9.19 31.04 -17.11
CA SER A 87 8.52 32.36 -17.23
C SER A 87 9.46 33.54 -17.01
N GLU A 88 10.75 33.29 -16.73
CA GLU A 88 11.79 34.30 -16.59
C GLU A 88 12.82 34.15 -17.73
N VAL A 89 12.37 34.36 -18.98
CA VAL A 89 13.20 34.68 -20.16
C VAL A 89 12.43 35.54 -21.16
#